data_AF-A0A351SQA6-F1
#
_entry.id   AF-A0A351SQA6-F1
#
_cell.length_a   1.000
_cell.length_b   1.000
_cell.length_c   1.000
_cell.angle_alpha   90.00
_cell.angle_beta   90.00
_cell.angle_gamma   90.00
#
_symmetry.space_group_name_H-M   'P 1'
#
loop_
_entity.id
_entity.type
_entity.pdbx_description
1 polymer ?
#
loop_
_entity_poly.entity_id
_entity_poly.type
_entity_poly.pdbx_seq_one_letter_code
_entity_poly.pdbx_strand_id
1 'polypeptide(L)'
;MKKIIFALMFFGLSISNVNAASKSCTPDQLSSGQEALATASYELTYASDYANRVGNFEEGYMRLSAKNLPSGYVMLVYTGNEYFELQDNTTFAEVRGGVHKIEYYSTACDTPIRTFEMKVPHYKLFCDVDKSCEKNVWFDGTYENSASNQNRRPREIVSLRLIIILITLILIIVLFVVITIRRRKKSEIQF
;
A
#
# COMPACT_ATOMS: atom_id res chain seq x y z
N MET A 1 3.26 -9.42 71.85
CA MET A 1 2.31 -9.29 70.72
C MET A 1 1.96 -7.83 70.52
N LYS A 2 2.58 -7.15 69.54
CA LYS A 2 2.34 -5.74 69.20
C LYS A 2 1.45 -5.67 67.96
N LYS A 3 0.26 -5.08 68.09
CA LYS A 3 -0.64 -4.77 66.97
C LYS A 3 -0.17 -3.46 66.33
N ILE A 4 0.28 -3.52 65.08
CA ILE A 4 0.56 -2.33 64.26
C ILE A 4 -0.72 -2.05 63.46
N ILE A 5 -1.36 -0.91 63.73
CA ILE A 5 -2.48 -0.39 62.97
C ILE A 5 -1.89 0.31 61.74
N PHE A 6 -2.13 -0.24 60.56
CA PHE A 6 -1.83 0.43 59.29
C PHE A 6 -2.98 1.39 58.97
N ALA A 7 -2.72 2.70 59.07
CA ALA A 7 -3.62 3.72 58.57
C ALA A 7 -3.55 3.75 57.04
N LEU A 8 -4.59 3.26 56.37
CA LEU A 8 -4.79 3.42 54.94
C LEU A 8 -5.21 4.87 54.66
N MET A 9 -4.27 5.73 54.28
CA MET A 9 -4.58 6.99 53.60
C MET A 9 -4.97 6.68 52.16
N PHE A 10 -6.27 6.67 51.90
CA PHE A 10 -6.82 6.71 50.54
C PHE A 10 -6.60 8.14 49.99
N PHE A 11 -5.52 8.33 49.23
CA PHE A 11 -5.40 9.50 48.35
C PHE A 11 -6.34 9.28 47.17
N GLY A 12 -7.50 9.93 47.21
CA GLY A 12 -8.41 10.02 46.08
C GLY A 12 -7.76 10.81 44.95
N LEU A 13 -7.12 10.11 44.02
CA LEU A 13 -6.78 10.65 42.71
C LEU A 13 -8.09 10.80 41.93
N SER A 14 -8.64 12.01 41.95
CA SER A 14 -9.65 12.44 40.99
C SER A 14 -9.02 12.43 39.60
N ILE A 15 -9.32 11.39 38.81
CA ILE A 15 -8.99 11.32 37.40
C ILE A 15 -9.91 12.31 36.70
N SER A 16 -9.42 13.52 36.47
CA SER A 16 -10.05 14.47 35.58
C SER A 16 -10.04 13.85 34.18
N ASN A 17 -11.20 13.42 33.67
CA ASN A 17 -11.39 13.13 32.26
C ASN A 17 -11.19 14.42 31.47
N VAL A 18 -9.95 14.70 31.09
CA VAL A 18 -9.63 15.72 30.10
C VAL A 18 -9.99 15.10 28.76
N ASN A 19 -11.23 15.32 28.32
CA ASN A 19 -11.58 15.13 26.92
C ASN A 19 -10.77 16.16 26.13
N ALA A 20 -9.56 15.79 25.71
CA ALA A 20 -8.82 16.55 24.72
C ALA A 20 -9.72 16.62 23.49
N ALA A 21 -10.23 17.81 23.19
CA ALA A 21 -11.06 18.01 22.01
C ALA A 21 -10.23 17.65 20.79
N SER A 22 -10.65 16.63 20.05
CA SER A 22 -9.97 16.19 18.82
C SER A 22 -9.91 17.37 17.85
N LYS A 23 -8.71 17.75 17.40
CA LYS A 23 -8.50 18.92 16.56
C LYS A 23 -8.61 18.51 15.10
N SER A 24 -9.75 18.75 14.47
CA SER A 24 -9.92 18.53 13.03
C SER A 24 -8.95 19.39 12.21
N CYS A 25 -8.44 18.85 11.10
CA CYS A 25 -7.66 19.65 10.16
C CYS A 25 -8.57 20.67 9.46
N THR A 26 -8.03 21.87 9.21
CA THR A 26 -8.66 22.87 8.34
C THR A 26 -8.52 22.48 6.85
N PRO A 27 -9.34 23.02 5.94
CA PRO A 27 -9.20 22.77 4.51
C PRO A 27 -7.80 23.09 3.95
N ASP A 28 -7.19 24.18 4.42
CA ASP A 28 -5.85 24.60 3.98
C ASP A 28 -4.77 23.60 4.46
N GLN A 29 -4.91 23.06 5.67
CA GLN A 29 -4.04 22.01 6.19
C GLN A 29 -4.18 20.69 5.43
N LEU A 30 -5.40 20.34 4.99
CA LEU A 30 -5.61 19.17 4.16
C LEU A 30 -4.94 19.34 2.78
N SER A 31 -5.12 20.49 2.13
CA SER A 31 -4.53 20.74 0.80
C SER A 31 -3.00 20.79 0.85
N SER A 32 -2.42 21.54 1.81
CA SER A 32 -0.96 21.61 1.98
C SER A 32 -0.38 20.28 2.40
N GLY A 33 -1.08 19.52 3.24
CA GLY A 33 -0.69 18.17 3.62
C GLY A 33 -0.67 17.18 2.46
N GLN A 34 -1.64 17.25 1.54
CA GLN A 34 -1.64 16.44 0.33
C GLN A 34 -0.45 16.74 -0.57
N GLU A 35 -0.08 18.01 -0.71
CA GLU A 35 1.10 18.43 -1.47
C GLU A 35 2.40 17.95 -0.82
N ALA A 36 2.53 18.11 0.50
CA ALA A 36 3.68 17.63 1.26
C ALA A 36 3.87 16.11 1.15
N LEU A 37 2.76 15.35 1.12
CA LEU A 37 2.76 13.89 1.02
C LEU A 37 2.80 13.37 -0.43
N ALA A 38 3.01 14.22 -1.43
CA ALA A 38 3.02 13.82 -2.83
C ALA A 38 4.14 12.82 -3.18
N THR A 39 5.29 12.93 -2.51
CA THR A 39 6.45 12.04 -2.69
C THR A 39 6.54 10.96 -1.61
N ALA A 40 5.67 11.00 -0.60
CA ALA A 40 5.64 10.02 0.47
C ALA A 40 5.17 8.67 -0.08
N SER A 41 6.01 7.66 0.13
CA SER A 41 5.80 6.28 -0.28
C SER A 41 6.09 5.33 0.88
N TYR A 42 6.12 4.03 0.58
CA TYR A 42 6.48 2.99 1.53
C TYR A 42 7.31 1.94 0.80
N GLU A 43 8.11 1.21 1.57
CA GLU A 43 8.89 0.06 1.11
C GLU A 43 8.40 -1.19 1.85
N LEU A 44 8.30 -2.31 1.15
CA LEU A 44 7.96 -3.61 1.71
C LEU A 44 9.15 -4.54 1.55
N THR A 45 9.66 -5.04 2.67
CA THR A 45 10.76 -6.00 2.72
C THR A 45 10.36 -7.31 3.38
N TYR A 46 10.80 -8.45 2.85
CA TYR A 46 10.48 -9.72 3.47
C TYR A 46 11.10 -9.83 4.87
N ALA A 47 10.30 -10.24 5.85
CA ALA A 47 10.74 -10.44 7.23
C ALA A 47 11.12 -11.93 7.42
N SER A 48 12.31 -12.31 6.96
CA SER A 48 12.79 -13.71 7.01
C SER A 48 13.12 -14.22 8.41
N ASP A 49 13.10 -13.34 9.40
CA ASP A 49 13.48 -13.55 10.79
C ASP A 49 12.36 -13.15 11.77
N TYR A 50 11.14 -12.89 11.29
CA TYR A 50 10.03 -12.54 12.16
C TYR A 50 9.67 -13.68 13.12
N ALA A 51 9.72 -13.37 14.41
CA ALA A 51 9.29 -14.26 15.47
C ALA A 51 8.19 -13.58 16.28
N ASN A 52 7.11 -14.32 16.57
CA ASN A 52 6.04 -13.80 17.41
C ASN A 52 6.52 -13.59 18.85
N ARG A 53 5.64 -13.06 19.72
CA ARG A 53 5.97 -12.75 21.13
C ARG A 53 6.44 -13.95 21.97
N VAL A 54 6.20 -15.18 21.49
CA VAL A 54 6.61 -16.43 22.14
C VAL A 54 7.94 -16.96 21.54
N GLY A 55 8.50 -16.27 20.56
CA GLY A 55 9.75 -16.65 19.87
C GLY A 55 9.55 -17.68 18.75
N ASN A 56 8.31 -17.98 18.38
CA ASN A 56 8.06 -18.87 17.25
C ASN A 56 8.19 -18.09 15.95
N PHE A 57 8.99 -18.63 15.03
CA PHE A 57 9.10 -18.09 13.67
C PHE A 57 7.74 -18.16 12.97
N GLU A 58 7.31 -17.03 12.40
CA GLU A 58 6.08 -16.95 11.61
C GLU A 58 6.37 -16.48 10.19
N GLU A 59 5.97 -17.32 9.22
CA GLU A 59 6.19 -17.06 7.81
C GLU A 59 5.12 -16.13 7.21
N GLY A 60 5.49 -15.41 6.15
CA GLY A 60 4.55 -14.58 5.39
C GLY A 60 4.33 -13.17 5.94
N TYR A 61 5.25 -12.69 6.79
CA TYR A 61 5.31 -11.29 7.23
C TYR A 61 6.28 -10.47 6.36
N MET A 62 5.94 -9.20 6.21
CA MET A 62 6.72 -8.19 5.51
C MET A 62 6.99 -7.03 6.48
N ARG A 63 8.19 -6.47 6.46
CA ARG A 63 8.52 -5.19 7.07
C ARG A 63 8.08 -4.07 6.14
N LEU A 64 7.18 -3.24 6.62
CA LEU A 64 6.74 -2.03 5.96
C LEU A 64 7.44 -0.84 6.59
N SER A 65 8.15 -0.05 5.78
CA SER A 65 8.79 1.19 6.23
C SER A 65 8.23 2.37 5.44
N ALA A 66 8.04 3.52 6.09
CA ALA A 66 7.73 4.76 5.38
C ALA A 66 8.96 5.24 4.59
N LYS A 67 8.75 5.88 3.44
CA LYS A 67 9.80 6.52 2.65
C LYS A 67 9.39 7.93 2.29
N ASN A 68 10.36 8.84 2.38
CA ASN A 68 10.16 10.28 2.09
C ASN A 68 8.99 10.89 2.89
N LEU A 69 8.74 10.40 4.11
CA LEU A 69 7.73 10.97 4.98
C LEU A 69 8.25 12.32 5.52
N PRO A 70 7.56 13.44 5.25
CA PRO A 70 8.01 14.74 5.75
C PRO A 70 7.91 14.83 7.28
N SER A 71 8.77 15.63 7.89
CA SER A 71 8.68 15.92 9.33
C SER A 71 7.31 16.51 9.69
N GLY A 72 6.77 16.09 10.84
CA GLY A 72 5.44 16.51 11.30
C GLY A 72 4.28 15.75 10.66
N TYR A 73 4.57 14.63 9.99
CA TYR A 73 3.58 13.68 9.50
C TYR A 73 3.86 12.29 10.05
N VAL A 74 2.81 11.50 10.16
CA VAL A 74 2.88 10.10 10.59
C VAL A 74 2.06 9.24 9.64
N MET A 75 2.49 8.01 9.44
CA MET A 75 1.77 7.00 8.69
C MET A 75 1.26 5.93 9.65
N LEU A 76 -0.06 5.76 9.71
CA LEU A 76 -0.71 4.70 10.47
C LEU A 76 -1.01 3.51 9.56
N VAL A 77 -0.56 2.33 9.97
CA VAL A 77 -0.74 1.06 9.27
C VAL A 77 -1.67 0.20 10.10
N TYR A 78 -2.90 -0.02 9.63
CA TYR A 78 -3.89 -0.81 10.36
C TYR A 78 -3.79 -2.29 10.02
N THR A 79 -3.69 -3.11 11.06
CA THR A 79 -3.60 -4.58 11.01
C THR A 79 -4.73 -5.20 11.83
N GLY A 80 -5.93 -5.26 11.23
CA GLY A 80 -7.13 -5.65 11.95
C GLY A 80 -7.54 -4.59 12.98
N ASN A 81 -7.45 -4.92 14.27
CA ASN A 81 -7.84 -4.03 15.38
C ASN A 81 -6.66 -3.22 15.94
N GLU A 82 -5.44 -3.49 15.48
CA GLU A 82 -4.23 -2.80 15.93
C GLU A 82 -3.70 -1.89 14.81
N TYR A 83 -2.89 -0.90 15.19
CA TYR A 83 -2.19 -0.05 14.24
C TYR A 83 -0.73 0.12 14.63
N PHE A 84 0.12 0.32 13.63
CA PHE A 84 1.50 0.72 13.80
C PHE A 84 1.65 2.17 13.33
N GLU A 85 2.32 2.98 14.13
CA GLU A 85 2.64 4.36 13.78
C GLU A 85 4.09 4.45 13.30
N LEU A 86 4.26 4.92 12.06
CA LEU A 86 5.57 5.11 11.44
C LEU A 86 5.80 6.61 11.27
N GLN A 87 6.82 7.13 11.95
CA GLN A 87 7.13 8.56 12.00
C GLN A 87 8.33 8.93 11.12
N ASP A 88 9.13 7.95 10.70
CA ASP A 88 10.31 8.15 9.88
C ASP A 88 10.71 6.87 9.11
N ASN A 89 11.83 6.97 8.39
CA ASN A 89 12.39 5.87 7.61
C ASN A 89 13.12 4.80 8.46
N THR A 90 13.20 4.97 9.78
CA THR A 90 13.88 4.05 10.71
C THR A 90 12.90 3.10 11.40
N THR A 91 11.65 3.54 11.55
CA THR A 91 10.55 2.71 12.04
C THR A 91 10.00 1.81 10.96
N PHE A 92 9.64 0.58 11.33
CA PHE A 92 8.96 -0.36 10.45
C PHE A 92 7.80 -1.06 11.18
N ALA A 93 6.82 -1.51 10.41
CA ALA A 93 5.70 -2.33 10.87
C ALA A 93 5.83 -3.74 10.28
N GLU A 94 5.68 -4.76 11.10
CA GLU A 94 5.62 -6.14 10.62
C GLU A 94 4.18 -6.49 10.28
N VAL A 95 3.91 -6.63 8.99
CA VAL A 95 2.57 -6.84 8.44
C VAL A 95 2.51 -8.19 7.72
N ARG A 96 1.51 -8.99 8.09
CA ARG A 96 1.18 -10.24 7.39
C ARG A 96 0.67 -9.93 5.96
N GLY A 97 0.79 -10.89 5.04
CA GLY A 97 0.09 -10.80 3.75
C GLY A 97 -1.43 -10.58 3.88
N GLY A 98 -1.98 -9.68 3.08
CA GLY A 98 -3.38 -9.27 3.19
C GLY A 98 -3.66 -7.89 2.61
N VAL A 99 -4.81 -7.31 2.95
CA VAL A 99 -5.13 -5.91 2.63
C VAL A 99 -5.13 -5.12 3.92
N HIS A 100 -4.37 -4.03 3.93
CA HIS A 100 -4.17 -3.15 5.08
C HIS A 100 -4.60 -1.74 4.74
N LYS A 101 -5.29 -1.09 5.67
CA LYS A 101 -5.63 0.32 5.55
C LYS A 101 -4.43 1.14 5.99
N ILE A 102 -4.05 2.12 5.17
CA ILE A 102 -3.00 3.09 5.46
C ILE A 102 -3.63 4.48 5.54
N GLU A 103 -3.28 5.22 6.59
CA GLU A 103 -3.68 6.61 6.76
C GLU A 103 -2.47 7.47 7.06
N TYR A 104 -2.42 8.65 6.46
CA TYR A 104 -1.40 9.66 6.76
C TYR A 104 -2.04 10.81 7.53
N TYR A 105 -1.37 11.23 8.59
CA TYR A 105 -1.79 12.33 9.45
C TYR A 105 -0.69 13.38 9.53
N SER A 106 -1.10 14.63 9.77
CA SER A 106 -0.18 15.63 10.32
C SER A 106 -0.25 15.54 11.84
N THR A 107 0.87 15.69 12.53
CA THR A 107 0.91 15.73 14.00
C THR A 107 0.17 16.95 14.60
N ALA A 108 -0.31 17.86 13.76
CA ALA A 108 -1.02 19.07 14.15
C ALA A 108 -2.55 18.92 14.22
N CYS A 109 -3.12 17.81 13.71
CA CYS A 109 -4.56 17.57 13.67
C CYS A 109 -4.91 16.08 13.50
N ASP A 110 -6.14 15.71 13.87
CA ASP A 110 -6.60 14.32 13.99
C ASP A 110 -7.40 13.83 12.77
N THR A 111 -7.38 14.57 11.66
CA THR A 111 -8.07 14.16 10.42
C THR A 111 -7.07 13.53 9.45
N PRO A 112 -7.37 12.35 8.88
CA PRO A 112 -6.48 11.74 7.90
C PRO A 112 -6.42 12.61 6.64
N ILE A 113 -5.20 12.91 6.20
CA ILE A 113 -4.91 13.74 5.02
C ILE A 113 -5.00 12.89 3.75
N ARG A 114 -4.55 11.64 3.83
CA ARG A 114 -4.57 10.64 2.75
C ARG A 114 -4.90 9.27 3.33
N THR A 115 -5.81 8.55 2.69
CA THR A 115 -6.19 7.18 3.06
C THR A 115 -6.17 6.30 1.83
N PHE A 116 -5.63 5.08 1.93
CA PHE A 116 -5.74 4.06 0.89
C PHE A 116 -5.61 2.65 1.47
N GLU A 117 -5.99 1.67 0.66
CA GLU A 117 -5.77 0.26 0.95
C GLU A 117 -4.51 -0.23 0.23
N MET A 118 -3.64 -0.87 0.98
CA MET A 118 -2.42 -1.49 0.50
C MET A 118 -2.56 -3.00 0.53
N LYS A 119 -2.28 -3.65 -0.60
CA LYS A 119 -2.19 -5.12 -0.67
C LYS A 119 -0.76 -5.57 -0.37
N VAL A 120 -0.58 -6.30 0.71
CA VAL A 120 0.67 -6.96 1.11
C VAL A 120 0.65 -8.39 0.56
N PRO A 121 1.70 -8.83 -0.14
CA PRO A 121 1.77 -10.20 -0.64
C PRO A 121 1.89 -11.20 0.50
N HIS A 122 1.32 -12.40 0.33
CA HIS A 122 1.59 -13.53 1.21
C HIS A 122 2.92 -14.16 0.79
N TYR A 123 4.02 -13.77 1.43
CA TYR A 123 5.35 -14.31 1.13
C TYR A 123 5.49 -15.73 1.69
N LYS A 124 4.88 -16.70 0.98
CA LYS A 124 5.24 -18.14 0.85
C LYS A 124 4.23 -18.92 0.00
N LEU A 125 2.98 -18.43 -0.09
CA LEU A 125 1.96 -18.99 -1.00
C LEU A 125 2.36 -18.94 -2.49
N PHE A 126 3.37 -18.15 -2.85
CA PHE A 126 3.92 -18.08 -4.21
C PHE A 126 5.22 -18.87 -4.41
N CYS A 127 5.92 -19.27 -3.34
CA CYS A 127 7.24 -19.92 -3.44
C CYS A 127 7.25 -21.39 -3.01
N ASP A 128 6.09 -21.97 -2.62
CA ASP A 128 5.97 -23.34 -2.09
C ASP A 128 6.65 -24.44 -2.95
N VAL A 129 6.81 -24.21 -4.25
CA VAL A 129 7.35 -25.20 -5.20
C VAL A 129 8.74 -24.84 -5.73
N ASP A 130 9.15 -23.56 -5.63
CA ASP A 130 10.33 -23.06 -6.32
C ASP A 130 11.45 -22.71 -5.34
N LYS A 131 12.40 -23.65 -5.18
CA LYS A 131 13.61 -23.47 -4.37
C LYS A 131 14.55 -22.36 -4.89
N SER A 132 14.21 -21.74 -6.02
CA SER A 132 14.95 -20.61 -6.61
C SER A 132 14.21 -19.27 -6.54
N CYS A 133 13.07 -19.20 -5.84
CA CYS A 133 12.30 -17.97 -5.63
C CYS A 133 13.16 -16.84 -5.03
N GLU A 134 14.06 -17.18 -4.10
CA GLU A 134 15.03 -16.28 -3.47
C GLU A 134 16.10 -15.72 -4.44
N LYS A 135 16.26 -16.32 -5.63
CA LYS A 135 17.23 -15.93 -6.65
C LYS A 135 16.58 -15.18 -7.82
N ASN A 136 15.27 -14.97 -7.80
CA ASN A 136 14.58 -14.29 -8.89
C ASN A 136 14.89 -12.79 -8.80
N VAL A 137 15.63 -12.28 -9.79
CA VAL A 137 16.08 -10.87 -9.88
C VAL A 137 14.91 -9.87 -9.95
N TRP A 138 13.69 -10.35 -10.18
CA TRP A 138 12.45 -9.56 -10.14
C TRP A 138 11.81 -9.49 -8.74
N PHE A 139 12.42 -10.15 -7.75
CA PHE A 139 11.95 -10.24 -6.37
C PHE A 139 13.12 -9.95 -5.44
N ASP A 140 13.63 -8.71 -5.47
CA ASP A 140 14.73 -8.23 -4.62
C ASP A 140 14.31 -7.96 -3.16
N GLY A 141 13.12 -8.40 -2.78
CA GLY A 141 12.59 -8.12 -1.45
C GLY A 141 12.30 -6.64 -1.23
N THR A 142 12.24 -5.82 -2.28
CA THR A 142 11.69 -4.48 -2.23
C THR A 142 10.55 -4.42 -3.22
N TYR A 143 9.33 -4.61 -2.75
CA TYR A 143 8.17 -4.36 -3.60
C TYR A 143 7.99 -2.85 -3.72
N GLU A 144 8.91 -2.19 -4.44
CA GLU A 144 8.65 -0.87 -4.98
C GLU A 144 7.46 -1.04 -5.92
N ASN A 145 6.29 -0.65 -5.43
CA ASN A 145 5.17 -0.35 -6.28
C ASN A 145 5.64 0.79 -7.20
N SER A 146 6.13 0.45 -8.37
CA SER A 146 6.11 1.34 -9.53
C SER A 146 4.73 2.01 -9.51
N ALA A 147 4.69 3.34 -9.63
CA ALA A 147 3.47 4.15 -9.58
C ALA A 147 2.36 3.72 -10.56
N SER A 148 2.60 2.70 -11.41
CA SER A 148 1.67 2.03 -12.30
C SER A 148 0.55 1.24 -11.60
N ASN A 149 0.79 0.69 -10.40
CA ASN A 149 -0.22 -0.12 -9.69
C ASN A 149 -1.12 0.69 -8.76
N GLN A 150 -0.72 1.91 -8.39
CA GLN A 150 -1.46 2.77 -7.45
C GLN A 150 -2.15 3.96 -8.10
N ASN A 151 -1.70 4.39 -9.27
CA ASN A 151 -2.45 5.40 -10.02
C ASN A 151 -3.51 4.70 -10.89
N ARG A 152 -4.78 5.08 -10.73
CA ARG A 152 -5.81 4.80 -11.75
C ARG A 152 -5.45 5.36 -13.13
N ARG A 153 -4.64 6.43 -13.17
CA ARG A 153 -4.24 7.17 -14.39
C ARG A 153 -3.38 6.40 -15.42
N PRO A 154 -2.29 5.68 -15.07
CA PRO A 154 -1.54 4.85 -16.02
C PRO A 154 -2.37 3.66 -16.54
N ARG A 155 -3.34 3.15 -15.78
CA ARG A 155 -4.25 2.11 -16.28
C ARG A 155 -5.12 2.61 -17.43
N GLU A 156 -5.57 3.87 -17.36
CA GLU A 156 -6.31 4.54 -18.44
C GLU A 156 -5.42 4.78 -19.68
N ILE A 157 -4.17 5.22 -19.49
CA ILE A 157 -3.25 5.49 -20.60
C ILE A 157 -2.82 4.19 -21.30
N VAL A 158 -2.51 3.12 -20.55
CA VAL A 158 -2.15 1.81 -21.12
C VAL A 158 -3.36 1.18 -21.80
N SER A 159 -4.55 1.29 -21.20
CA SER A 159 -5.81 0.85 -21.81
C SER A 159 -6.06 1.57 -23.16
N LEU A 160 -5.88 2.89 -23.21
CA LEU A 160 -6.12 3.67 -24.43
C LEU A 160 -5.11 3.33 -25.54
N ARG A 161 -3.82 3.14 -25.20
CA ARG A 161 -2.80 2.70 -26.17
C ARG A 161 -3.11 1.31 -26.74
N LEU A 162 -3.54 0.37 -25.90
CA LEU A 162 -3.93 -0.98 -26.34
C LEU A 162 -5.17 -0.95 -27.24
N ILE A 163 -6.17 -0.11 -26.93
CA ILE A 163 -7.37 0.06 -27.76
C ILE A 163 -7.00 0.61 -29.15
N ILE A 164 -6.12 1.60 -29.25
CA ILE A 164 -5.67 2.16 -30.53
C ILE A 164 -4.95 1.09 -31.38
N ILE A 165 -4.08 0.29 -30.76
CA ILE A 165 -3.38 -0.80 -31.45
C ILE A 165 -4.38 -1.83 -31.98
N LEU A 166 -5.37 -2.23 -31.16
CA LEU A 166 -6.40 -3.18 -31.54
C LEU A 166 -7.24 -2.68 -32.74
N ILE A 167 -7.68 -1.42 -32.71
CA ILE A 167 -8.45 -0.81 -33.82
C ILE A 167 -7.63 -0.80 -35.10
N THR A 168 -6.34 -0.46 -35.02
CA THR A 168 -5.44 -0.40 -36.18
C THR A 168 -5.26 -1.80 -36.80
N LEU A 169 -5.14 -2.83 -35.97
CA LEU A 169 -4.98 -4.22 -36.42
C LEU A 169 -6.25 -4.74 -37.11
N ILE A 170 -7.44 -4.42 -36.57
CA ILE A 170 -8.73 -4.73 -37.20
C ILE A 170 -8.85 -4.05 -38.57
N LEU A 171 -8.48 -2.77 -38.68
CA LEU A 171 -8.52 -2.04 -39.96
C LEU A 171 -7.64 -2.70 -41.03
N ILE A 172 -6.44 -3.15 -40.66
CA ILE A 172 -5.53 -3.85 -41.57
C ILE A 172 -6.15 -5.16 -42.08
N ILE A 173 -6.78 -5.94 -41.20
CA ILE A 173 -7.45 -7.19 -41.57
C ILE A 173 -8.61 -6.92 -42.53
N VAL A 174 -9.45 -5.92 -42.25
CA VAL A 174 -10.57 -5.54 -43.12
C VAL A 174 -10.06 -5.11 -44.49
N LEU A 175 -9.00 -4.30 -44.55
CA LEU A 175 -8.36 -3.88 -45.79
C LEU A 175 -7.86 -5.07 -46.60
N PHE A 176 -7.20 -6.03 -45.93
CA PHE A 176 -6.71 -7.24 -46.55
C PHE A 176 -7.86 -8.05 -47.16
N VAL A 177 -8.93 -8.30 -46.40
CA VAL A 177 -10.13 -9.02 -46.88
C VAL A 177 -10.76 -8.32 -48.10
N VAL A 178 -10.92 -7.00 -48.05
CA VAL A 178 -11.48 -6.22 -49.16
C VAL A 178 -10.60 -6.31 -50.41
N ILE A 179 -9.28 -6.23 -50.26
CA ILE A 179 -8.33 -6.39 -51.38
C ILE A 179 -8.44 -7.79 -51.97
N THR A 180 -8.50 -8.83 -51.13
CA THR A 180 -8.62 -10.22 -51.59
C THR A 180 -9.93 -10.45 -52.36
N ILE A 181 -11.06 -9.94 -51.86
CA ILE A 181 -12.37 -10.04 -52.54
C ILE A 181 -12.34 -9.28 -53.88
N ARG A 182 -11.81 -8.05 -53.91
CA ARG A 182 -11.70 -7.25 -55.14
C ARG A 182 -10.81 -7.92 -56.18
N ARG A 183 -9.70 -8.54 -55.77
CA ARG A 183 -8.82 -9.31 -56.67
C ARG A 183 -9.56 -10.50 -57.29
N ARG A 184 -10.31 -11.27 -56.49
CA ARG A 184 -11.12 -12.40 -57.01
C ARG A 184 -12.18 -11.94 -58.01
N LYS A 185 -12.89 -10.84 -57.72
CA LYS A 185 -13.91 -10.32 -58.65
C LYS A 185 -13.31 -9.86 -59.98
N LYS A 186 -12.08 -9.33 -60.00
CA LYS A 186 -11.41 -8.92 -61.24
C LYS A 186 -10.96 -10.12 -62.10
N SER A 187 -10.62 -11.25 -61.51
CA SER A 187 -10.25 -12.47 -62.25
C SER A 187 -11.44 -13.16 -62.93
N GLU A 188 -12.68 -12.97 -62.47
CA GLU A 188 -13.88 -13.54 -63.09
C GLU A 188 -14.36 -12.77 -64.33
N ILE A 189 -13.93 -11.52 -64.52
CA ILE A 189 -14.34 -10.66 -65.67
C ILE A 189 -13.42 -10.86 -66.88
N GLN A 190 -12.30 -11.58 -66.74
CA GLN A 190 -11.35 -11.88 -67.83
C GLN A 190 -11.49 -13.30 -68.41
N PHE A 191 -12.59 -14.00 -68.11
CA PHE A 191 -12.99 -15.24 -68.78
C PHE A 191 -14.26 -15.02 -69.60
#